data_AF-A0AAV0TAU2-F1
#
_entry.id   AF-A0AAV0TAU2-F1
#
_cell.length_a   1.000
_cell.length_b   1.000
_cell.length_c   1.000
_cell.angle_alpha   90.00
_cell.angle_beta   90.00
_cell.angle_gamma   90.00
#
_symmetry.space_group_name_H-M   'P 1'
#
loop_
_entity.id
_entity.type
_entity.pdbx_description
1 polymer ?
#
loop_
_entity_poly.entity_id
_entity_poly.type
_entity_poly.pdbx_seq_one_letter_code
_entity_poly.pdbx_strand_id
1 'polypeptide(L)'
;MSKLNSELLSQAVDDILSFSAGETVTINGNELKGKKRNFNETIELQIALKNYDPQKDKRFSGTFKLPTVPRPNMKICVLGNAIHCEMAEKEGFEYMTVDDLKKFNKNKKAGKFPTLVTSNDSLTEKADQVRATIKFQMKKVMCLNVAIGHVGLDKQQIVVNTQLAANFLASLLKKNWQNIKVLYLKSTMGPSVQIFF
;
A
#
# COMPACT_ATOMS: atom_id res chain seq x y z
N MET A 1 -6.11 16.44 -13.49
CA MET A 1 -7.48 16.05 -13.07
C MET A 1 -7.55 14.55 -12.99
N SER A 2 -7.99 14.01 -11.84
CA SER A 2 -8.18 12.57 -11.68
C SER A 2 -9.33 12.12 -12.58
N LYS A 3 -9.15 11.03 -13.33
CA LYS A 3 -10.24 10.44 -14.14
C LYS A 3 -11.14 9.49 -13.32
N LEU A 4 -10.94 9.43 -12.01
CA LEU A 4 -11.75 8.64 -11.11
C LEU A 4 -13.11 9.32 -10.91
N ASN A 5 -14.18 8.55 -10.99
CA ASN A 5 -15.50 9.00 -10.58
C ASN A 5 -15.54 9.05 -9.05
N SER A 6 -15.61 10.25 -8.48
CA SER A 6 -15.61 10.48 -7.03
C SER A 6 -16.84 9.85 -6.34
N GLU A 7 -17.99 9.83 -7.01
CA GLU A 7 -19.23 9.28 -6.45
C GLU A 7 -19.14 7.76 -6.35
N LEU A 8 -18.71 7.11 -7.44
CA LEU A 8 -18.46 5.66 -7.47
C LEU A 8 -17.40 5.25 -6.44
N LEU A 9 -16.35 6.06 -6.28
CA LEU A 9 -15.31 5.79 -5.29
C LEU A 9 -15.84 5.91 -3.86
N SER A 10 -16.66 6.92 -3.56
CA SER A 10 -17.27 7.07 -2.23
C SER A 10 -18.19 5.88 -1.93
N GLN A 11 -19.07 5.52 -2.88
CA GLN A 11 -19.96 4.38 -2.73
C GLN A 11 -19.18 3.06 -2.54
N ALA A 12 -18.12 2.85 -3.32
CA ALA A 12 -17.27 1.67 -3.18
C ALA A 12 -16.59 1.58 -1.80
N VAL A 13 -16.21 2.72 -1.21
CA VAL A 13 -15.64 2.75 0.14
C VAL A 13 -16.73 2.45 1.17
N ASP A 14 -17.91 3.05 1.05
CA ASP A 14 -19.04 2.82 1.96
C ASP A 14 -19.46 1.33 1.93
N ASP A 15 -19.58 0.72 0.74
CA ASP A 15 -19.86 -0.70 0.54
C ASP A 15 -18.83 -1.60 1.25
N ILE A 16 -17.54 -1.28 1.15
CA ILE A 16 -16.48 -2.05 1.81
C ILE A 16 -16.56 -1.92 3.33
N LEU A 17 -16.85 -0.72 3.85
CA LEU A 17 -16.99 -0.47 5.28
C LEU A 17 -18.20 -1.20 5.84
N SER A 18 -19.35 -1.14 5.17
CA SER A 18 -20.57 -1.88 5.52
C SER A 18 -20.35 -3.40 5.50
N PHE A 19 -19.66 -3.92 4.47
CA PHE A 19 -19.34 -5.35 4.41
C PHE A 19 -18.46 -5.80 5.59
N SER A 20 -17.47 -4.99 5.97
CA SER A 20 -16.60 -5.29 7.11
C SER A 20 -17.31 -5.13 8.46
N ALA A 21 -18.32 -4.26 8.54
CA ALA A 21 -19.20 -4.13 9.71
C ALA A 21 -20.14 -5.34 9.91
N GLY A 22 -20.36 -6.14 8.86
CA GLY A 22 -21.21 -7.33 8.89
C GLY A 22 -22.56 -7.17 8.17
N GLU A 23 -22.76 -6.07 7.46
CA GLU A 23 -23.97 -5.80 6.70
C GLU A 23 -23.97 -6.56 5.36
N THR A 24 -25.16 -6.77 4.80
CA THR A 24 -25.30 -7.35 3.46
C THR A 24 -25.09 -6.26 2.43
N VAL A 25 -24.17 -6.49 1.48
CA VAL A 25 -23.85 -5.52 0.44
C VAL A 25 -24.11 -6.14 -0.93
N THR A 26 -24.73 -5.37 -1.81
CA THR A 26 -25.05 -5.80 -3.17
C THR A 26 -23.97 -5.32 -4.12
N ILE A 27 -23.04 -6.20 -4.47
CA ILE A 27 -21.93 -5.85 -5.38
C ILE A 27 -22.18 -6.53 -6.72
N ASN A 28 -22.33 -5.73 -7.78
CA ASN A 28 -22.58 -6.21 -9.15
C ASN A 28 -23.78 -7.16 -9.26
N GLY A 29 -24.83 -6.94 -8.47
CA GLY A 29 -26.07 -7.73 -8.48
C GLY A 29 -26.04 -9.00 -7.62
N ASN A 30 -24.94 -9.29 -6.92
CA ASN A 30 -24.87 -10.39 -5.95
C ASN A 30 -24.95 -9.85 -4.51
N GLU A 31 -25.88 -10.40 -3.72
CA GLU A 31 -25.95 -10.14 -2.28
C GLU A 31 -24.86 -10.91 -1.55
N LEU A 32 -23.93 -10.17 -0.94
CA LEU A 32 -22.84 -10.72 -0.16
C LEU A 32 -23.06 -10.37 1.31
N LYS A 33 -23.23 -11.38 2.13
CA LYS A 33 -23.34 -11.21 3.58
C LYS A 33 -21.98 -10.90 4.18
N GLY A 34 -21.82 -9.71 4.73
CA GLY A 34 -20.65 -9.29 5.48
C GLY A 34 -20.41 -10.17 6.71
N LYS A 35 -19.15 -10.23 7.14
CA LYS A 35 -18.78 -10.86 8.41
C LYS A 35 -17.76 -10.00 9.13
N LYS A 36 -18.16 -9.46 10.28
CA LYS A 36 -17.27 -8.74 11.19
C LYS A 36 -16.12 -9.63 11.65
N ARG A 37 -14.91 -9.10 11.57
CA ARG A 37 -13.67 -9.81 11.93
C ARG A 37 -13.05 -9.21 13.19
N ASN A 38 -12.22 -10.01 13.87
CA ASN A 38 -11.52 -9.61 15.09
C ASN A 38 -10.20 -8.87 14.80
N PHE A 39 -10.00 -8.38 13.58
CA PHE A 39 -8.79 -7.66 13.17
C PHE A 39 -9.15 -6.53 12.20
N ASN A 40 -8.33 -5.47 12.17
CA ASN A 40 -8.51 -4.35 11.24
C ASN A 40 -8.07 -4.77 9.84
N GLU A 41 -9.03 -4.88 8.92
CA GLU A 41 -8.75 -5.24 7.53
C GLU A 41 -8.00 -4.12 6.80
N THR A 42 -7.03 -4.50 5.98
CA THR A 42 -6.35 -3.58 5.05
C THR A 42 -7.19 -3.43 3.80
N ILE A 43 -7.33 -2.19 3.33
CA ILE A 43 -7.93 -1.85 2.03
C ILE A 43 -6.79 -1.71 1.01
N GLU A 44 -6.90 -2.49 -0.06
CA GLU A 44 -5.93 -2.59 -1.13
C GLU A 44 -6.52 -2.07 -2.45
N LEU A 45 -5.70 -1.31 -3.18
CA LEU A 45 -5.92 -0.93 -4.55
C LEU A 45 -5.23 -1.95 -5.45
N GLN A 46 -6.03 -2.68 -6.22
CA GLN A 46 -5.57 -3.62 -7.23
C GLN A 46 -5.70 -2.97 -8.61
N ILE A 47 -4.60 -2.94 -9.35
CA ILE A 47 -4.51 -2.33 -10.67
C ILE A 47 -4.23 -3.40 -11.71
N ALA A 48 -4.95 -3.36 -12.82
CA ALA A 48 -4.56 -4.08 -14.04
C ALA A 48 -4.12 -3.09 -15.11
N LEU A 49 -2.92 -3.30 -15.66
CA LEU A 49 -2.41 -2.55 -16.80
C LEU A 49 -2.84 -3.21 -18.12
N LYS A 50 -3.04 -2.43 -19.17
CA LYS A 50 -3.24 -2.89 -20.56
C LYS A 50 -2.15 -2.33 -21.46
N ASN A 51 -1.94 -3.00 -22.60
CA ASN A 51 -1.07 -2.52 -23.67
C ASN A 51 0.35 -2.15 -23.21
N TYR A 52 0.88 -2.94 -22.27
CA TYR A 52 2.21 -2.74 -21.71
C TYR A 52 2.99 -4.04 -21.80
N ASP A 53 4.15 -4.03 -22.45
CA ASP A 53 4.97 -5.23 -22.62
C ASP A 53 6.14 -5.19 -21.62
N PRO A 54 6.20 -6.08 -20.60
CA PRO A 54 7.28 -6.08 -19.60
C PRO A 54 8.69 -6.36 -20.12
N GLN A 55 8.83 -6.76 -21.40
CA GLN A 55 10.10 -6.98 -22.09
C GLN A 55 10.51 -5.78 -22.95
N LYS A 56 9.56 -5.14 -23.64
CA LYS A 56 9.83 -4.00 -24.54
C LYS A 56 9.77 -2.66 -23.82
N ASP A 57 8.92 -2.53 -22.81
CA ASP A 57 8.72 -1.29 -22.07
C ASP A 57 9.60 -1.21 -20.82
N LYS A 58 10.03 0.03 -20.50
CA LYS A 58 10.85 0.33 -19.32
C LYS A 58 10.01 0.17 -18.06
N ARG A 59 10.26 -0.91 -17.31
CA ARG A 59 9.67 -1.15 -15.99
C ARG A 59 9.82 0.09 -15.10
N PHE A 60 8.74 0.47 -14.43
CA PHE A 60 8.74 1.56 -13.47
C PHE A 60 8.84 1.02 -12.03
N SER A 61 9.52 1.78 -11.20
CA SER A 61 9.50 1.62 -9.75
C SER A 61 9.41 3.01 -9.16
N GLY A 62 8.31 3.30 -8.46
CA GLY A 62 8.07 4.58 -7.82
C GLY A 62 7.60 4.38 -6.38
N THR A 63 8.10 5.21 -5.48
CA THR A 63 7.66 5.27 -4.08
C THR A 63 6.88 6.55 -3.87
N PHE A 64 5.75 6.46 -3.17
CA PHE A 64 4.90 7.60 -2.85
C PHE A 64 4.54 7.56 -1.37
N LYS A 65 4.64 8.69 -0.68
CA LYS A 65 4.21 8.81 0.71
C LYS A 65 2.73 9.19 0.74
N LEU A 66 1.90 8.34 1.32
CA LEU A 66 0.50 8.65 1.59
C LEU A 66 0.39 9.61 2.79
N PRO A 67 -0.59 10.53 2.81
CA PRO A 67 -0.88 11.36 3.98
C PRO A 67 -1.25 10.55 5.22
N THR A 68 -2.00 9.46 5.03
CA THR A 68 -2.47 8.60 6.13
C THR A 68 -1.84 7.22 6.01
N VAL A 69 -1.39 6.66 7.14
CA VAL A 69 -0.67 5.38 7.19
C VAL A 69 -1.59 4.20 6.85
N PRO A 70 -1.31 3.44 5.79
CA PRO A 70 -2.13 2.29 5.41
C PRO A 70 -1.86 1.05 6.26
N ARG A 71 -0.62 0.84 6.73
CA ARG A 71 -0.20 -0.36 7.47
C ARG A 71 0.42 0.03 8.82
N PRO A 72 -0.39 0.24 9.88
CA PRO A 72 0.11 0.67 11.19
C PRO A 72 1.02 -0.39 11.84
N ASN A 73 0.68 -1.67 11.71
CA ASN A 73 1.40 -2.78 12.35
C ASN A 73 2.59 -3.31 11.52
N MET A 74 3.18 -2.47 10.65
CA MET A 74 4.36 -2.88 9.90
C MET A 74 5.57 -2.94 10.82
N LYS A 75 6.16 -4.14 10.96
CA LYS A 75 7.42 -4.34 11.67
C LYS A 75 8.56 -3.62 10.96
N ILE A 76 9.28 -2.79 11.72
CA ILE A 76 10.42 -2.02 11.26
C ILE A 76 11.63 -2.48 12.06
N CYS A 77 12.71 -2.78 11.34
CA CYS A 77 13.97 -3.17 11.94
C CYS A 77 15.03 -2.12 11.62
N VAL A 78 15.78 -1.71 12.65
CA VAL A 78 16.89 -0.77 12.54
C VAL A 78 18.19 -1.55 12.33
N LEU A 79 18.91 -1.21 11.27
CA LEU A 79 20.22 -1.77 10.99
C LEU A 79 21.27 -0.73 11.40
N GLY A 80 22.19 -1.08 12.30
CA GLY A 80 23.19 -0.11 12.73
C GLY A 80 24.26 -0.65 13.68
N ASN A 81 25.12 0.27 14.11
CA ASN A 81 26.14 0.03 15.14
C ASN A 81 25.52 -0.01 16.55
N ALA A 82 26.33 -0.30 17.57
CA ALA A 82 25.88 -0.43 18.96
C ALA A 82 25.04 0.76 19.44
N ILE A 83 25.45 2.00 19.13
CA ILE A 83 24.74 3.23 19.50
C ILE A 83 23.30 3.23 18.95
N HIS A 84 23.12 2.81 17.70
CA HIS A 84 21.80 2.77 17.06
C HIS A 84 20.94 1.61 17.55
N CYS A 85 21.57 0.50 17.96
CA CYS A 85 20.87 -0.62 18.59
C CYS A 85 20.30 -0.20 19.95
N GLU A 86 21.08 0.50 20.78
CA GLU A 86 20.60 1.03 22.06
C GLU A 86 19.47 2.06 21.88
N MET A 87 19.57 2.94 20.88
CA MET A 87 18.49 3.87 20.55
C MET A 87 17.22 3.13 20.11
N ALA A 88 17.36 2.11 19.25
CA ALA A 88 16.24 1.31 18.77
C ALA A 88 15.57 0.53 19.91
N GLU A 89 16.35 -0.03 20.83
CA GLU A 89 15.84 -0.76 22.00
C GLU A 89 15.06 0.16 22.95
N LYS A 90 15.56 1.39 23.19
CA LYS A 90 14.85 2.42 23.98
C LYS A 90 13.51 2.82 23.36
N GLU A 91 13.46 2.92 22.04
CA GLU A 91 12.26 3.25 21.28
C GLU A 91 11.36 2.03 20.99
N GLY A 92 11.79 0.82 21.38
CA GLY A 92 11.03 -0.43 21.19
C GLY A 92 11.03 -0.98 19.76
N PHE A 93 12.01 -0.61 18.92
CA PHE A 93 12.18 -1.16 17.57
C PHE A 93 13.08 -2.41 17.59
N GLU A 94 12.75 -3.40 16.74
CA GLU A 94 13.64 -4.55 16.48
C GLU A 94 14.95 -4.03 15.84
N TYR A 95 16.12 -4.52 16.26
CA TYR A 95 17.41 -4.09 15.70
C TYR A 95 18.25 -5.28 15.24
N MET A 96 19.21 -5.01 14.36
CA MET A 96 20.13 -6.02 13.84
C MET A 96 21.54 -5.44 13.71
N THR A 97 22.53 -6.18 14.21
CA THR A 97 23.94 -5.79 14.21
C THR A 97 24.62 -6.12 12.87
N VAL A 98 25.85 -5.62 12.69
CA VAL A 98 26.64 -5.84 11.46
C VAL A 98 26.90 -7.33 11.18
N ASP A 99 27.03 -8.16 12.21
CA ASP A 99 27.29 -9.59 12.03
C ASP A 99 26.03 -10.37 11.63
N ASP A 100 24.86 -9.92 12.08
CA ASP A 100 23.58 -10.47 11.65
C ASP A 100 23.21 -10.01 10.23
N LEU A 101 23.65 -8.81 9.83
CA LEU A 101 23.52 -8.32 8.46
C LEU A 101 24.30 -9.19 7.46
N LYS A 102 25.50 -9.66 7.82
CA LYS A 102 26.29 -10.60 6.98
C LYS A 102 25.54 -11.92 6.73
N LYS A 103 24.78 -12.40 7.72
CA LYS A 103 23.91 -13.59 7.58
C LYS A 103 22.69 -13.27 6.70
N PHE A 104 22.11 -12.08 6.85
CA PHE A 104 20.95 -11.62 6.09
C PHE A 104 21.21 -11.51 4.58
N ASN A 105 22.39 -11.00 4.18
CA ASN A 105 22.76 -10.83 2.77
C ASN A 105 22.88 -12.14 1.97
N LYS A 106 23.04 -13.29 2.64
CA LYS A 106 23.02 -14.60 1.97
C LYS A 106 21.62 -14.96 1.45
N ASN A 107 20.56 -14.38 2.03
CA ASN A 107 19.18 -14.56 1.60
C ASN A 107 18.72 -13.42 0.67
N LYS A 108 18.99 -13.55 -0.63
CA LYS A 108 18.57 -12.60 -1.69
C LYS A 108 17.04 -12.41 -1.85
N LYS A 109 16.20 -13.00 -1.00
CA LYS A 109 14.73 -12.96 -1.07
C LYS A 109 14.09 -11.79 -0.30
N ALA A 110 14.84 -11.09 0.56
CA ALA A 110 14.33 -9.92 1.28
C ALA A 110 14.38 -8.66 0.40
N GLY A 111 13.49 -8.55 -0.58
CA GLY A 111 13.46 -7.49 -1.61
C GLY A 111 13.08 -6.08 -1.13
N LYS A 112 13.37 -5.71 0.12
CA LYS A 112 13.23 -4.35 0.65
C LYS A 112 14.63 -3.76 0.86
N PHE A 113 14.96 -2.74 0.07
CA PHE A 113 16.19 -1.99 0.26
C PHE A 113 16.03 -1.09 1.50
N PRO A 114 16.99 -1.09 2.45
CA PRO A 114 16.90 -0.23 3.63
C PRO A 114 16.84 1.24 3.26
N THR A 115 16.05 2.01 4.00
CA THR A 115 16.06 3.48 3.90
C THR A 115 17.22 4.01 4.74
N LEU A 116 17.95 4.99 4.22
CA LEU A 116 19.00 5.66 4.95
C LEU A 116 18.39 6.46 6.11
N VAL A 117 18.94 6.28 7.30
CA VAL A 117 18.62 7.07 8.50
C VAL A 117 19.89 7.83 8.87
N THR A 118 19.79 9.15 9.06
CA THR A 118 20.90 9.95 9.56
C THR A 118 20.84 10.05 11.08
N SER A 119 21.97 10.26 11.74
CA SER A 119 22.04 10.30 13.22
C SER A 119 21.26 11.45 13.87
N ASN A 120 20.85 12.45 13.07
CA ASN A 120 20.05 13.60 13.54
C ASN A 120 18.54 13.38 13.38
N ASP A 121 18.11 12.36 12.63
CA ASP A 121 16.68 12.08 12.43
C ASP A 121 16.14 11.23 13.58
N SER A 122 14.90 11.48 14.01
CA SER A 122 14.22 10.59 14.95
C SER A 122 13.85 9.28 14.24
N LEU A 123 14.16 8.14 14.88
CA LEU A 123 13.83 6.81 14.37
C LEU A 123 12.33 6.66 14.13
N THR A 124 11.52 7.28 15.00
CA THR A 124 10.06 7.25 14.97
C THR A 124 9.47 7.97 13.76
N GLU A 125 9.95 9.17 13.42
CA GLU A 125 9.47 9.87 12.22
C GLU A 125 9.85 9.15 10.94
N LYS A 126 11.06 8.60 10.86
CA LYS A 126 11.48 7.79 9.71
C LYS A 126 10.66 6.52 9.63
N ALA A 127 10.40 5.86 10.76
CA ALA A 127 9.54 4.69 10.80
C ALA A 127 8.14 5.00 10.24
N ASP A 128 7.53 6.11 10.65
CA ASP A 128 6.23 6.53 10.16
C ASP A 128 6.25 6.94 8.68
N GLN A 129 7.34 7.56 8.20
CA GLN A 129 7.56 7.78 6.77
C GLN A 129 7.58 6.45 6.00
N VAL A 130 8.28 5.43 6.50
CA VAL A 130 8.33 4.11 5.87
C VAL A 130 6.94 3.45 5.91
N ARG A 131 6.20 3.56 7.01
CA ARG A 131 4.82 3.03 7.13
C ARG A 131 3.84 3.70 6.17
N ALA A 132 3.98 5.00 5.95
CA ALA A 132 3.17 5.79 5.03
C ALA A 132 3.57 5.61 3.55
N THR A 133 4.78 5.08 3.28
CA THR A 133 5.29 4.96 1.91
C THR A 133 4.75 3.71 1.24
N ILE A 134 4.06 3.90 0.12
CA ILE A 134 3.67 2.86 -0.81
C ILE A 134 4.68 2.74 -1.95
N LYS A 135 4.95 1.51 -2.39
CA LYS A 135 5.85 1.23 -3.52
C LYS A 135 5.06 0.62 -4.67
N PHE A 136 5.02 1.32 -5.79
CA PHE A 136 4.61 0.77 -7.08
C PHE A 136 5.83 0.20 -7.77
N GLN A 137 5.90 -1.13 -7.91
CA GLN A 137 7.00 -1.78 -8.62
C GLN A 137 6.45 -2.73 -9.67
N MET A 138 6.68 -2.39 -10.94
CA MET A 138 6.37 -3.28 -12.04
C MET A 138 7.46 -4.33 -12.20
N LYS A 139 7.07 -5.60 -12.05
CA LYS A 139 7.94 -6.76 -12.30
C LYS A 139 7.66 -7.31 -13.70
N LYS A 140 7.36 -8.61 -13.80
CA LYS A 140 6.96 -9.29 -15.05
C LYS A 140 5.44 -9.43 -15.20
N VAL A 141 4.66 -8.99 -14.20
CA VAL A 141 3.20 -9.09 -14.18
C VAL A 141 2.57 -7.73 -14.45
N MET A 142 1.40 -7.75 -15.08
CA MET A 142 0.63 -6.55 -15.43
C MET A 142 -0.38 -6.15 -14.33
N CYS A 143 -0.51 -6.97 -13.29
CA CYS A 143 -1.33 -6.70 -12.12
C CYS A 143 -0.47 -6.25 -10.95
N LEU A 144 -0.89 -5.19 -10.25
CA LEU A 144 -0.20 -4.60 -9.12
C LEU A 144 -1.17 -4.45 -7.96
N ASN A 145 -0.73 -4.75 -6.74
CA ASN A 145 -1.52 -4.57 -5.52
C ASN A 145 -0.78 -3.63 -4.57
N VAL A 146 -1.48 -2.64 -4.04
CA VAL A 146 -0.93 -1.66 -3.11
C VAL A 146 -1.92 -1.42 -1.97
N ALA A 147 -1.43 -1.34 -0.73
CA ALA A 147 -2.28 -0.97 0.41
C ALA A 147 -2.47 0.55 0.46
N ILE A 148 -3.71 1.00 0.54
CA ILE A 148 -4.09 2.41 0.55
C ILE A 148 -4.69 2.86 1.89
N GLY A 149 -5.10 1.92 2.74
CA GLY A 149 -5.75 2.24 4.01
C GLY A 149 -6.13 0.98 4.80
N HIS A 150 -6.86 1.19 5.88
CA HIS A 150 -7.49 0.13 6.68
C HIS A 150 -8.91 0.58 7.11
N VAL A 151 -9.75 -0.37 7.52
CA VAL A 151 -11.18 -0.11 7.84
C VAL A 151 -11.40 0.88 8.98
N GLY A 152 -10.41 1.06 9.86
CA GLY A 152 -10.48 2.02 10.96
C GLY A 152 -10.20 3.49 10.57
N LEU A 153 -9.88 3.78 9.31
CA LEU A 153 -9.69 5.15 8.82
C LEU A 153 -11.01 5.80 8.43
N ASP A 154 -11.04 7.13 8.46
CA ASP A 154 -12.17 7.87 7.95
C ASP A 154 -12.31 7.71 6.42
N LYS A 155 -13.55 7.70 5.94
CA LYS A 155 -13.85 7.50 4.52
C LYS A 155 -13.19 8.56 3.64
N GLN A 156 -13.12 9.82 4.10
CA GLN A 156 -12.49 10.89 3.32
C GLN A 156 -11.00 10.64 3.15
N GLN A 157 -10.33 10.15 4.19
CA GLN A 157 -8.91 9.82 4.14
C GLN A 157 -8.62 8.67 3.16
N ILE A 158 -9.49 7.66 3.11
CA ILE A 158 -9.37 6.53 2.16
C ILE A 158 -9.55 7.03 0.73
N VAL A 159 -10.54 7.89 0.48
CA VAL A 159 -10.79 8.49 -0.85
C VAL A 159 -9.58 9.30 -1.31
N VAL A 160 -9.07 10.19 -0.45
CA VAL A 160 -7.88 11.02 -0.77
C VAL A 160 -6.66 10.14 -1.05
N ASN A 161 -6.40 9.14 -0.21
CA ASN A 161 -5.29 8.20 -0.42
C ASN A 161 -5.43 7.46 -1.76
N THR A 162 -6.64 7.01 -2.11
CA THR A 162 -6.90 6.32 -3.38
C THR A 162 -6.64 7.22 -4.58
N GLN A 163 -7.14 8.46 -4.53
CA GLN A 163 -6.96 9.43 -5.62
C GLN A 163 -5.47 9.78 -5.80
N LEU A 164 -4.74 10.05 -4.70
CA LEU A 164 -3.31 10.34 -4.76
C LEU A 164 -2.51 9.14 -5.30
N ALA A 165 -2.80 7.93 -4.82
CA ALA A 165 -2.15 6.71 -5.28
C ALA A 165 -2.39 6.45 -6.78
N ALA A 166 -3.62 6.62 -7.26
CA ALA A 166 -3.95 6.45 -8.67
C ALA A 166 -3.33 7.53 -9.56
N ASN A 167 -3.33 8.79 -9.13
CA ASN A 167 -2.70 9.90 -9.85
C ASN A 167 -1.18 9.71 -9.95
N PHE A 168 -0.54 9.29 -8.86
CA PHE A 168 0.89 8.97 -8.85
C PHE A 168 1.20 7.81 -9.79
N LEU A 169 0.41 6.73 -9.75
CA LEU A 169 0.61 5.60 -10.66
C LEU A 169 0.46 6.02 -12.13
N ALA A 170 -0.55 6.83 -12.45
CA ALA A 170 -0.73 7.36 -13.80
C ALA A 170 0.51 8.14 -14.25
N SER A 171 1.12 8.95 -13.37
CA SER A 171 2.33 9.72 -13.70
C SER A 171 3.57 8.86 -14.02
N LEU A 172 3.61 7.62 -13.55
CA LEU A 172 4.72 6.68 -13.80
C LEU A 172 4.59 5.95 -15.15
N LEU A 173 3.40 5.96 -15.76
CA LEU A 173 3.11 5.23 -16.99
C LEU A 173 3.35 6.13 -18.22
N LYS A 174 4.02 5.60 -19.25
CA LYS A 174 4.32 6.35 -20.50
C LYS A 174 3.10 7.00 -21.15
N LYS A 175 1.93 6.36 -21.11
CA LYS A 175 0.65 6.87 -21.65
C LYS A 175 -0.36 7.25 -20.57
N ASN A 176 0.12 7.51 -19.36
CA ASN A 176 -0.70 7.87 -18.20
C ASN A 176 -1.87 6.88 -17.99
N TRP A 177 -3.10 7.40 -17.92
CA TRP A 177 -4.34 6.65 -17.71
C TRP A 177 -4.69 5.67 -18.83
N GLN A 178 -4.17 5.83 -20.05
CA GLN A 178 -4.52 4.92 -21.16
C GLN A 178 -3.97 3.50 -20.96
N ASN A 179 -2.88 3.37 -20.20
CA ASN A 179 -2.28 2.08 -19.87
C ASN A 179 -2.97 1.40 -18.67
N ILE A 180 -3.87 2.09 -17.97
CA ILE A 180 -4.66 1.50 -16.89
C ILE A 180 -5.89 0.85 -17.54
N LYS A 181 -6.04 -0.46 -17.34
CA LYS A 181 -7.21 -1.21 -17.83
C LYS A 181 -8.39 -1.02 -16.90
N VAL A 182 -8.18 -1.35 -15.63
CA VAL A 182 -9.20 -1.31 -14.57
C VAL A 182 -8.51 -1.12 -13.23
N LEU A 183 -9.20 -0.44 -12.32
CA LEU A 183 -8.81 -0.33 -10.91
C LEU A 183 -9.89 -0.97 -10.06
N TYR A 184 -9.46 -1.80 -9.12
CA TYR A 184 -10.31 -2.44 -8.14
C TYR A 184 -9.92 -1.99 -6.74
N LEU A 185 -10.91 -1.66 -5.94
CA LEU A 185 -10.77 -1.46 -4.51
C LEU A 185 -11.24 -2.74 -3.82
N LYS A 186 -10.42 -3.30 -2.94
CA LYS A 186 -10.79 -4.49 -2.17
C LYS A 186 -10.34 -4.37 -0.72
N SER A 187 -11.05 -5.01 0.20
CA SER A 187 -10.48 -5.29 1.52
C SER A 187 -9.74 -6.64 1.52
N THR A 188 -9.12 -6.97 2.65
CA THR A 188 -8.33 -8.21 2.80
C THR A 188 -9.18 -9.46 2.60
N MET A 189 -10.41 -9.46 3.14
CA MET A 189 -11.33 -10.61 3.10
C MET A 189 -12.67 -10.27 2.43
N GLY A 190 -12.79 -9.08 1.87
CA GLY A 190 -14.00 -8.60 1.22
C GLY A 190 -13.94 -8.67 -0.30
N PRO A 191 -15.10 -8.43 -0.93
CA PRO A 191 -15.25 -8.39 -2.38
C PRO A 191 -14.46 -7.23 -3.00
N SER A 192 -14.09 -7.39 -4.27
CA SER A 192 -13.45 -6.36 -5.07
C SER A 192 -14.50 -5.51 -5.79
N VAL A 193 -14.51 -4.21 -5.52
CA VAL A 193 -15.37 -3.21 -6.18
C VAL A 193 -14.57 -2.53 -7.27
N GLN A 194 -15.14 -2.41 -8.48
CA GLN A 194 -14.48 -1.75 -9.60
C GLN A 194 -14.71 -0.24 -9.55
N ILE A 195 -13.62 0.54 -9.53
CA ILE A 195 -13.68 2.00 -9.41
C ILE A 195 -13.27 2.75 -10.69
N PHE A 196 -12.69 2.05 -11.67
CA PHE A 196 -12.24 2.62 -12.94
C PHE A 196 -12.27 1.59 -14.08
N PHE A 197 -12.59 2.03 -15.30
CA PHE A 197 -12.64 1.25 -16.54
C PHE A 197 -12.15 2.05 -17.75
#